data_AF-A0A4R4DZ54-F1
#
_entry.id   AF-A0A4R4DZ54-F1
#
_cell.length_a   1.000
_cell.length_b   1.000
_cell.length_c   1.000
_cell.angle_alpha   90.00
_cell.angle_beta   90.00
_cell.angle_gamma   90.00
#
_symmetry.space_group_name_H-M   'P 1'
#
loop_
_entity.id
_entity.type
_entity.pdbx_description
1 polymer ?
#
loop_
_entity_poly.entity_id
_entity_poly.type
_entity_poly.pdbx_seq_one_letter_code
_entity_poly.pdbx_strand_id
1 'polypeptide(L)'
;MNLTWENILALTRNFIINDLNVVIDFVVEDELDWFCKHISDLNVELRYIILRADKDKLIERLERRGDIESLERSLFLLNKMETSPSNNQFIYDTTLKQPNEIAQDVIDGTGYNVFIDTNR
;
A
#
# COMPACT_ATOMS: atom_id res chain seq x y z
N MET A 1 -9.17 -14.22 4.24
CA MET A 1 -8.50 -13.07 3.58
C MET A 1 -8.70 -13.02 2.06
N ASN A 2 -9.14 -14.09 1.39
CA ASN A 2 -9.26 -14.07 -0.08
C ASN A 2 -10.39 -13.16 -0.61
N LEU A 3 -11.59 -13.20 0.00
CA LEU A 3 -12.76 -12.48 -0.52
C LEU A 3 -12.59 -10.95 -0.59
N THR A 4 -11.90 -10.34 0.38
CA THR A 4 -11.65 -8.89 0.37
C THR A 4 -10.80 -8.49 -0.83
N TRP A 5 -9.73 -9.23 -1.10
CA TRP A 5 -8.85 -8.98 -2.23
C TRP A 5 -9.49 -9.31 -3.58
N GLU A 6 -10.32 -10.36 -3.65
CA GLU A 6 -11.15 -10.63 -4.83
C GLU A 6 -12.10 -9.46 -5.13
N ASN A 7 -12.72 -8.87 -4.11
CA ASN A 7 -13.60 -7.71 -4.27
C ASN A 7 -12.81 -6.44 -4.67
N ILE A 8 -11.66 -6.18 -4.04
CA ILE A 8 -10.78 -5.07 -4.42
C ILE A 8 -10.38 -5.22 -5.90
N LEU A 9 -9.93 -6.41 -6.30
CA LEU A 9 -9.57 -6.72 -7.69
C LEU A 9 -10.74 -6.46 -8.64
N ALA A 10 -11.94 -6.98 -8.34
CA ALA A 10 -13.10 -6.80 -9.20
C ALA A 10 -13.44 -5.30 -9.40
N LEU A 11 -13.40 -4.50 -8.33
CA LEU A 11 -13.63 -3.06 -8.41
C LEU A 11 -12.51 -2.34 -9.16
N THR A 12 -11.25 -2.65 -8.88
CA THR A 12 -10.10 -2.08 -9.57
C THR A 12 -10.17 -2.31 -11.07
N ARG A 13 -10.45 -3.56 -11.50
CA ARG A 13 -10.61 -3.89 -12.92
C ARG A 13 -11.75 -3.11 -13.57
N ASN A 14 -12.90 -3.02 -12.90
CA ASN A 14 -14.04 -2.27 -13.40
C ASN A 14 -13.70 -0.78 -13.60
N PHE A 15 -12.99 -0.16 -12.66
CA PHE A 15 -12.58 1.23 -12.78
C PHE A 15 -11.55 1.44 -13.91
N ILE A 16 -10.55 0.57 -14.02
CA ILE A 16 -9.53 0.65 -15.08
C ILE A 16 -10.16 0.52 -16.47
N ILE A 17 -11.09 -0.42 -16.67
CA ILE A 17 -11.78 -0.62 -17.95
C ILE A 17 -12.61 0.61 -18.36
N ASN A 18 -13.00 1.44 -17.40
CA ASN A 18 -13.70 2.70 -17.63
C ASN A 18 -12.76 3.93 -17.61
N ASP A 19 -11.46 3.72 -17.88
CA ASP A 19 -10.43 4.75 -17.98
C ASP A 19 -10.24 5.60 -16.70
N LEU A 20 -10.45 5.00 -15.53
CA LEU A 20 -10.28 5.66 -14.23
C LEU A 20 -9.00 5.22 -13.53
N ASN A 21 -8.30 6.19 -12.94
CA ASN A 21 -7.22 5.93 -11.98
C ASN A 21 -7.79 5.35 -10.68
N VAL A 22 -7.08 4.39 -10.08
CA VAL A 22 -7.50 3.71 -8.85
C VAL A 22 -6.46 3.94 -7.76
N VAL A 23 -6.94 4.34 -6.58
CA VAL A 23 -6.15 4.39 -5.35
C VAL A 23 -6.69 3.34 -4.40
N ILE A 24 -5.82 2.46 -3.91
CA ILE A 24 -6.16 1.42 -2.95
C ILE A 24 -5.45 1.76 -1.64
N ASP A 25 -6.22 2.18 -0.64
CA ASP A 25 -5.73 2.37 0.73
C ASP A 25 -6.06 1.11 1.55
N PHE A 26 -5.10 0.19 1.62
CA PHE A 26 -5.28 -1.07 2.32
C PHE A 26 -3.96 -1.62 2.87
N VAL A 27 -4.03 -2.44 3.92
CA VAL A 27 -2.87 -3.16 4.43
C VAL A 27 -2.59 -4.35 3.51
N VAL A 28 -1.44 -4.33 2.84
CA VAL A 28 -0.95 -5.42 2.00
C VAL A 28 0.10 -6.19 2.76
N GLU A 29 -0.09 -7.49 2.94
CA GLU A 29 0.84 -8.35 3.67
C GLU A 29 1.62 -9.25 2.72
N ASP A 30 0.91 -10.05 1.93
CA ASP A 30 1.49 -11.08 1.05
C ASP A 30 0.80 -11.07 -0.34
N GLU A 31 -0.13 -10.16 -0.57
CA GLU A 31 -1.06 -10.21 -1.71
C GLU A 31 -0.57 -9.46 -2.96
N LEU A 32 0.53 -8.71 -2.88
CA LEU A 32 1.02 -7.89 -3.99
C LEU A 32 1.28 -8.71 -5.26
N ASP A 33 2.02 -9.81 -5.16
CA ASP A 33 2.35 -10.66 -6.31
C ASP A 33 1.09 -11.29 -6.94
N TRP A 34 0.17 -11.75 -6.08
CA TRP A 34 -1.13 -12.26 -6.52
C TRP A 34 -1.90 -11.17 -7.26
N PHE A 35 -1.96 -9.96 -6.72
CA PHE A 35 -2.68 -8.85 -7.33
C PHE A 35 -2.10 -8.48 -8.70
N CYS A 36 -0.77 -8.33 -8.78
CA CYS A 36 -0.05 -8.03 -10.03
C CYS A 36 -0.36 -9.06 -11.13
N LYS A 37 -0.35 -10.35 -10.78
CA LYS A 37 -0.70 -11.42 -11.72
C LYS A 37 -2.12 -11.26 -12.28
N HIS A 38 -3.08 -10.87 -11.45
CA HIS A 38 -4.49 -10.75 -11.84
C HIS A 38 -4.85 -9.45 -12.57
N ILE A 39 -3.93 -8.49 -12.66
CA ILE A 39 -4.07 -7.29 -13.49
C ILE A 39 -3.08 -7.25 -14.66
N SER A 40 -2.29 -8.32 -14.83
CA SER A 40 -1.24 -8.41 -15.86
C SER A 40 -1.73 -8.32 -17.31
N ASP A 41 -3.01 -8.57 -17.54
CA ASP A 41 -3.67 -8.40 -18.83
C ASP A 41 -4.11 -6.95 -19.11
N LEU A 42 -4.04 -6.08 -18.11
CA LEU A 42 -4.40 -4.66 -18.23
C LEU A 42 -3.15 -3.84 -18.57
N ASN A 43 -3.30 -2.87 -19.48
CA ASN A 43 -2.24 -1.91 -19.80
C ASN A 43 -2.20 -0.77 -18.77
N VAL A 44 -1.70 -1.07 -17.56
CA VAL A 44 -1.65 -0.12 -16.44
C VAL A 44 -0.26 -0.04 -15.82
N GLU A 45 0.04 1.13 -15.25
CA GLU A 45 1.16 1.34 -14.35
C GLU A 45 0.71 1.14 -12.91
N LEU A 46 1.39 0.29 -12.15
CA LEU A 46 1.13 0.08 -10.73
C LEU A 46 2.23 0.72 -9.88
N ARG A 47 1.82 1.61 -8.97
CA ARG A 47 2.67 2.15 -7.91
C ARG A 47 2.27 1.54 -6.57
N TYR A 48 3.24 0.98 -5.85
CA TYR A 48 3.03 0.36 -4.54
C TYR A 48 3.90 1.02 -3.48
N ILE A 49 3.27 1.60 -2.45
CA ILE A 49 3.94 2.41 -1.44
C ILE A 49 3.52 1.94 -0.05
N ILE A 50 4.51 1.66 0.79
CA ILE A 50 4.34 1.32 2.19
C ILE A 50 4.59 2.58 3.02
N LEU A 51 3.53 3.19 3.52
CA LEU A 51 3.61 4.33 4.41
C LEU A 51 4.07 3.86 5.80
N ARG A 52 5.35 4.09 6.10
CA ARG A 52 5.97 3.70 7.36
C ARG A 52 6.01 4.88 8.32
N ALA A 53 5.83 4.61 9.61
CA ALA A 53 6.14 5.55 10.67
C ALA A 53 6.83 4.78 11.81
N ASP A 54 7.67 5.47 12.58
CA ASP A 54 8.28 4.84 13.76
C ASP A 54 7.23 4.45 14.82
N LYS A 55 7.67 3.61 15.75
CA LYS A 55 6.83 3.09 16.83
C LYS A 55 6.15 4.20 17.64
N ASP A 56 6.90 5.22 18.02
CA ASP A 56 6.40 6.27 18.92
C ASP A 56 5.34 7.12 18.21
N LYS A 57 5.55 7.42 16.92
CA LYS A 57 4.58 8.12 16.09
C LYS A 57 3.33 7.29 15.83
N LEU A 58 3.46 5.97 15.64
CA LEU A 58 2.30 5.08 15.53
C LEU A 58 1.47 5.11 16.81
N ILE A 59 2.10 4.97 17.99
CA ILE A 59 1.42 5.05 19.29
C ILE A 59 0.67 6.39 19.40
N GLU A 60 1.35 7.51 19.17
CA GLU A 60 0.74 8.85 19.21
C GLU A 60 -0.50 8.95 18.29
N ARG A 61 -0.39 8.48 17.05
CA ARG A 61 -1.50 8.53 16.07
C ARG A 61 -2.68 7.63 16.48
N LEU A 62 -2.40 6.45 17.06
CA LEU A 62 -3.41 5.51 17.54
C LEU A 62 -4.14 6.04 18.78
N GLU A 63 -3.42 6.61 19.73
CA GLU A 63 -4.02 7.25 20.91
C GLU A 63 -4.91 8.42 20.49
N ARG A 64 -4.42 9.29 19.61
CA ARG A 64 -5.17 10.46 19.13
C ARG A 64 -6.47 10.08 18.41
N ARG A 65 -6.50 8.96 17.69
CA ARG A 65 -7.70 8.49 17.00
C ARG A 65 -8.63 7.66 17.90
N GLY A 66 -8.21 7.32 19.12
CA GLY A 66 -8.95 6.46 20.03
C GLY A 66 -8.96 4.99 19.62
N ASP A 67 -7.91 4.50 18.94
CA ASP A 67 -7.79 3.10 18.51
C ASP A 67 -6.50 2.46 19.02
N ILE A 68 -6.28 2.59 20.33
CA ILE A 68 -5.11 2.00 20.99
C ILE A 68 -5.17 0.46 20.98
N GLU A 69 -6.35 -0.12 20.83
CA GLU A 69 -6.55 -1.58 20.77
C GLU A 69 -5.85 -2.20 19.55
N SER A 70 -5.65 -1.45 18.47
CA SER A 70 -4.91 -1.91 17.30
C SER A 70 -3.39 -1.87 17.45
N LEU A 71 -2.85 -1.35 18.56
CA LEU A 71 -1.41 -1.12 18.72
C LEU A 71 -0.59 -2.39 18.51
N GLU A 72 -0.98 -3.50 19.12
CA GLU A 72 -0.27 -4.77 18.98
C GLU A 72 -0.15 -5.18 17.51
N ARG A 73 -1.27 -5.12 16.78
CA ARG A 73 -1.31 -5.47 15.35
C ARG A 73 -0.53 -4.48 14.50
N SER A 74 -0.57 -3.19 14.80
CA SER A 74 0.21 -2.17 14.09
C SER A 74 1.71 -2.36 14.27
N LEU A 75 2.17 -2.70 15.47
CA LEU A 75 3.60 -2.97 15.73
C LEU A 75 4.06 -4.29 15.10
N PHE A 76 3.20 -5.31 15.10
CA PHE A 76 3.47 -6.54 14.34
C PHE A 76 3.65 -6.24 12.84
N LEU A 77 2.75 -5.45 12.25
CA LEU A 77 2.82 -5.09 10.84
C LEU A 77 4.06 -4.24 10.53
N LEU A 78 4.38 -3.26 11.37
CA LEU A 78 5.61 -2.46 11.23
C LEU A 78 6.85 -3.36 11.12
N ASN A 79 6.99 -4.31 12.05
CA ASN A 79 8.12 -5.26 12.05
C ASN A 79 8.11 -6.14 10.78
N LYS A 80 6.94 -6.69 10.40
CA LYS A 80 6.81 -7.48 9.16
C LYS A 80 7.23 -6.68 7.92
N MET A 81 6.85 -5.40 7.84
CA MET A 81 7.20 -4.56 6.69
C MET A 81 8.70 -4.22 6.66
N GLU A 82 9.30 -3.90 7.81
CA GLU A 82 10.72 -3.52 7.92
C GLU A 82 11.68 -4.71 7.75
N THR A 83 11.24 -5.94 8.05
CA THR A 83 12.08 -7.14 7.97
C THR A 83 12.02 -7.85 6.62
N SER A 84 11.04 -7.53 5.77
CA SER A 84 10.91 -8.13 4.45
C SER A 84 11.76 -7.39 3.41
N PRO A 85 12.81 -8.00 2.83
CA PRO A 85 13.69 -7.32 1.88
C PRO A 85 12.97 -6.84 0.61
N SER A 86 11.89 -7.53 0.20
CA SER A 86 11.07 -7.16 -0.97
C SER A 86 10.39 -5.81 -0.80
N ASN A 87 10.20 -5.36 0.45
CA ASN A 87 9.53 -4.11 0.77
C ASN A 87 10.47 -2.89 0.75
N ASN A 88 11.79 -3.09 0.81
CA ASN A 88 12.75 -2.00 1.00
C ASN A 88 12.63 -0.87 -0.02
N GLN A 89 12.37 -1.21 -1.29
CA GLN A 89 12.18 -0.22 -2.36
C GLN A 89 10.82 0.48 -2.32
N PHE A 90 9.87 -0.04 -1.54
CA PHE A 90 8.49 0.44 -1.44
C PHE A 90 8.22 1.21 -0.14
N ILE A 91 9.16 1.21 0.81
CA ILE A 91 9.00 1.94 2.07
C ILE A 91 9.19 3.44 1.86
N TYR A 92 8.25 4.21 2.41
CA TYR A 92 8.31 5.66 2.47
C TYR A 92 8.07 6.13 3.90
N ASP A 93 9.05 6.84 4.48
CA ASP A 93 8.99 7.29 5.87
C ASP A 93 8.12 8.55 6.02
N THR A 94 7.04 8.40 6.77
CA THR A 94 6.03 9.42 7.07
C THR A 94 6.10 9.94 8.50
N THR A 95 7.10 9.52 9.29
CA THR A 95 7.19 9.78 10.74
C THR A 95 7.01 11.25 11.08
N LEU A 96 7.67 12.13 10.33
CA LEU A 96 7.66 13.58 10.58
C LEU A 96 6.83 14.38 9.55
N LYS A 97 6.06 13.70 8.71
CA LYS A 97 5.34 14.32 7.59
C LYS A 97 3.86 14.53 7.88
N GLN A 98 3.32 15.59 7.32
CA GLN A 98 1.88 15.86 7.32
C GLN A 98 1.19 15.16 6.13
N PRO A 99 -0.12 14.85 6.22
CA PRO A 99 -0.84 14.15 5.16
C PRO A 99 -0.76 14.81 3.78
N ASN A 100 -0.79 16.15 3.71
CA ASN A 100 -0.67 16.88 2.46
C ASN A 100 0.74 16.78 1.84
N GLU A 101 1.78 16.78 2.68
CA GLU A 101 3.17 16.56 2.23
C GLU A 101 3.33 15.13 1.70
N ILE A 102 2.78 14.14 2.40
CA ILE A 102 2.79 12.74 1.97
C ILE A 102 2.08 12.58 0.62
N ALA A 103 0.88 13.16 0.48
CA ALA A 103 0.12 13.06 -0.77
C ALA A 103 0.88 13.70 -1.95
N GLN A 104 1.49 14.87 -1.73
CA GLN A 104 2.27 15.55 -2.76
C GLN A 104 3.49 14.71 -3.18
N ASP A 105 4.24 14.17 -2.21
CA ASP A 105 5.40 13.32 -2.47
C ASP A 105 5.02 12.03 -3.22
N VAL A 106 3.86 11.44 -2.92
CA VAL A 106 3.34 10.25 -3.64
C VAL A 106 2.95 10.59 -5.08
N ILE A 107 2.37 11.77 -5.32
CA ILE A 107 1.98 12.20 -6.66
C ILE A 107 3.22 12.51 -7.51
N ASP A 108 4.16 13.28 -6.97
CA ASP A 108 5.34 13.76 -7.68
C ASP A 108 6.47 12.72 -7.75
N GLY A 109 6.44 11.73 -6.85
CA GLY A 109 7.44 10.68 -6.76
C GLY A 109 7.45 9.78 -8.00
N THR A 110 8.65 9.57 -8.55
CA THR A 110 8.91 8.61 -9.65
C THR A 110 9.40 7.24 -9.16
N GLY A 111 9.51 7.05 -7.85
CA GLY A 111 9.79 5.77 -7.23
C GLY A 111 8.56 4.86 -7.18
N TYR A 112 8.72 3.64 -6.65
CA TYR A 112 7.62 2.75 -6.25
C TYR A 112 6.87 2.02 -7.37
N ASN A 113 7.37 2.09 -8.60
CA ASN A 113 6.83 1.33 -9.72
C ASN A 113 7.03 -0.17 -9.51
N VAL A 114 5.95 -0.93 -9.71
CA VAL A 114 5.98 -2.39 -9.71
C VAL A 114 6.04 -2.86 -11.15
N PHE A 115 7.03 -3.71 -11.46
CA PHE A 115 7.08 -4.37 -12.76
C PHE A 115 6.01 -5.46 -12.80
N ILE A 116 5.04 -5.30 -13.69
CA ILE A 116 4.03 -6.32 -13.95
C ILE A 116 4.45 -7.08 -15.21
N ASP A 117 4.73 -8.37 -15.05
CA ASP A 117 5.05 -9.23 -16.17
C ASP A 117 3.77 -9.43 -17.01
N THR A 118 3.74 -8.82 -18.18
CA THR A 118 2.58 -8.91 -19.08
C THR A 118 2.56 -10.30 -19.70
N ASN A 119 1.52 -11.07 -19.40
CA ASN A 119 1.29 -12.35 -20.06
C ASN A 119 0.98 -12.08 -21.54
N ARG A 120 2.00 -12.18 -22.40
CA ARG A 120 1.85 -12.23 -23.86
C ARG A 120 1.47 -13.63 -24.31
#